data_AF-A0A1C7NQN8-F1
#
_entry.id   AF-A0A1C7NQN8-F1
#
_cell.length_a   1.000
_cell.length_b   1.000
_cell.length_c   1.000
_cell.angle_alpha   90.00
_cell.angle_beta   90.00
_cell.angle_gamma   90.00
#
_symmetry.space_group_name_H-M   'P 1'
#
loop_
_entity.id
_entity.type
_entity.pdbx_description
1 polymer ?
#
loop_
_entity_poly.entity_id
_entity_poly.type
_entity_poly.pdbx_seq_one_letter_code
_entity_poly.pdbx_strand_id
1 'polypeptide(L)'
;MIEVYSAPGLNDFLDKIVCVLVSFCTEAINNPMCFPMTATLVGMATTAYALMSVERIRFSNHRLLASFMITMGNVIGTGVIAPFAWLPWYGWSLIRHQDNIHTDKPETSEGIEKKSLMPRKGHSVPSVAPHYTFSIATAALFGQFLPVALLVSHGPGLTQRNILASFQYFPIVYGLIECILPSLLKHLDSPVKKDGTESVKLMYAAIAGINAFLYYWVWIKWLQTAASPDLMVRQWIQLFFSFGETHDNPVTYMLMWDNVALFSTFAYWAWLEDGLEGLKTMVISSFLFGPGSGLALYAMKRESRIEQL
;
A
#
# COMPACT_ATOMS: atom_id res chain seq x y z
N MET A 1 -0.77 -17.10 -31.64
CA MET A 1 -2.18 -16.85 -32.00
C MET A 1 -2.92 -16.59 -30.70
N ILE A 2 -3.30 -15.34 -30.44
CA ILE A 2 -4.01 -14.94 -29.23
C ILE A 2 -5.49 -15.16 -29.51
N GLU A 3 -6.11 -16.15 -28.89
CA GLU A 3 -7.58 -16.22 -28.85
C GLU A 3 -8.06 -15.01 -28.04
N VAL A 4 -8.56 -14.01 -28.77
CA VAL A 4 -9.14 -12.81 -28.19
C VAL A 4 -10.47 -13.21 -27.56
N TYR A 5 -10.59 -12.99 -26.25
CA TYR A 5 -11.82 -13.22 -25.50
C TYR A 5 -12.90 -12.27 -26.01
N SER A 6 -13.72 -12.72 -26.97
CA SER A 6 -14.78 -11.91 -27.58
C SER A 6 -16.08 -12.05 -26.79
N ALA A 7 -16.28 -11.22 -25.77
CA ALA A 7 -17.59 -11.02 -25.15
C ALA A 7 -18.30 -9.87 -25.88
N PRO A 8 -19.46 -10.09 -26.55
CA PRO A 8 -20.09 -9.05 -27.37
C PRO A 8 -21.04 -8.19 -26.54
N GLY A 9 -20.86 -6.87 -26.63
CA GLY A 9 -21.87 -5.86 -26.33
C GLY A 9 -21.60 -5.03 -25.06
N LEU A 10 -21.27 -3.75 -25.28
CA LEU A 10 -21.18 -2.61 -24.35
C LEU A 10 -19.81 -2.14 -23.78
N ASN A 11 -18.69 -2.87 -23.87
CA ASN A 11 -17.44 -2.49 -23.15
C ASN A 11 -16.14 -2.44 -23.97
N ASP A 12 -16.16 -1.99 -25.21
CA ASP A 12 -14.96 -1.97 -26.08
C ASP A 12 -13.75 -1.20 -25.48
N PHE A 13 -13.96 -0.25 -24.55
CA PHE A 13 -12.87 0.43 -23.84
C PHE A 13 -12.40 -0.28 -22.57
N LEU A 14 -13.32 -0.70 -21.69
CA LEU A 14 -12.96 -1.41 -20.45
C LEU A 14 -12.35 -2.78 -20.77
N ASP A 15 -12.86 -3.46 -21.78
CA ASP A 15 -12.31 -4.74 -22.24
C ASP A 15 -10.89 -4.56 -22.80
N LYS A 16 -10.62 -3.45 -23.51
CA LYS A 16 -9.26 -3.11 -23.97
C LYS A 16 -8.32 -2.85 -22.78
N ILE A 17 -8.75 -2.08 -21.78
CA ILE A 17 -7.95 -1.85 -20.57
C ILE A 17 -7.67 -3.16 -19.85
N VAL A 18 -8.69 -3.98 -19.59
CA VAL A 18 -8.54 -5.27 -18.91
C VAL A 18 -7.66 -6.21 -19.71
N CYS A 19 -7.80 -6.24 -21.04
CA CYS A 19 -6.94 -7.06 -21.90
C CYS A 19 -5.47 -6.65 -21.79
N VAL A 20 -5.17 -5.34 -21.87
CA VAL A 20 -3.81 -4.82 -21.72
C VAL A 20 -3.25 -5.14 -20.33
N LEU A 21 -4.04 -4.92 -19.27
CA LEU A 21 -3.63 -5.22 -17.89
C LEU A 21 -3.40 -6.72 -17.68
N VAL A 22 -4.27 -7.59 -18.20
CA VAL A 22 -4.10 -9.05 -18.09
C VAL A 22 -2.86 -9.50 -18.85
N SER A 23 -2.59 -8.96 -20.04
CA SER A 23 -1.36 -9.24 -20.79
C SER A 23 -0.12 -8.80 -20.03
N PHE A 24 -0.13 -7.58 -19.49
CA PHE A 24 0.95 -7.05 -18.66
C PHE A 24 1.18 -7.92 -17.42
N CYS A 25 0.13 -8.24 -16.66
CA CYS A 25 0.21 -9.06 -15.46
C CYS A 25 0.60 -10.51 -15.77
N THR A 26 0.22 -11.05 -16.93
CA THR A 26 0.64 -12.38 -17.36
C THR A 26 2.14 -12.41 -17.59
N GLU A 27 2.70 -11.40 -18.25
CA GLU A 27 4.16 -11.25 -18.39
C GLU A 27 4.82 -11.03 -17.03
N ALA A 28 4.22 -10.19 -16.18
CA ALA A 28 4.74 -9.84 -14.87
C ALA A 28 4.90 -11.05 -13.93
N ILE A 29 3.97 -12.02 -14.00
CA ILE A 29 3.97 -13.19 -13.13
C ILE A 29 4.76 -14.37 -13.70
N ASN A 30 4.72 -14.57 -15.02
CA ASN A 30 5.34 -15.73 -15.63
C ASN A 30 6.81 -15.50 -15.99
N ASN A 31 7.26 -14.26 -16.11
CA ASN A 31 8.67 -13.94 -16.35
C ASN A 31 9.46 -14.01 -15.02
N PRO A 32 10.50 -14.85 -14.92
CA PRO A 32 11.30 -15.00 -13.70
C PRO A 32 11.93 -13.69 -13.19
N MET A 33 12.21 -12.75 -14.10
CA MET A 33 12.74 -11.43 -13.75
C MET A 33 11.67 -10.49 -13.18
N CYS A 34 10.47 -10.51 -13.75
CA CYS A 34 9.37 -9.66 -13.35
C CYS A 34 8.72 -10.13 -12.04
N PHE A 35 8.70 -11.45 -11.80
CA PHE A 35 7.90 -12.03 -10.72
C PHE A 35 8.28 -11.49 -9.33
N PRO A 36 9.57 -11.45 -8.93
CA PRO A 36 9.95 -10.87 -7.63
C PRO A 36 9.62 -9.38 -7.51
N MET A 37 9.76 -8.61 -8.60
CA MET A 37 9.41 -7.17 -8.61
C MET A 37 7.91 -6.97 -8.42
N THR A 38 7.10 -7.81 -9.07
CA THR A 38 5.64 -7.80 -8.95
C THR A 38 5.21 -8.13 -7.53
N ALA A 39 5.75 -9.19 -6.94
CA ALA A 39 5.44 -9.56 -5.56
C ALA A 39 5.83 -8.47 -4.56
N THR A 40 7.00 -7.88 -4.74
CA THR A 40 7.49 -6.78 -3.90
C THR A 40 6.58 -5.56 -4.02
N LEU A 41 6.17 -5.20 -5.24
CA LEU A 41 5.25 -4.10 -5.50
C LEU A 41 3.90 -4.34 -4.83
N VAL A 42 3.35 -5.53 -5.00
CA VAL A 42 2.07 -5.92 -4.40
C VAL A 42 2.14 -5.85 -2.88
N GLY A 43 3.21 -6.33 -2.26
CA GLY A 43 3.36 -6.27 -0.80
C GLY A 43 3.46 -4.83 -0.27
N MET A 44 4.18 -3.96 -0.98
CA MET A 44 4.21 -2.53 -0.67
C MET A 44 2.85 -1.87 -0.89
N ALA A 45 2.19 -2.13 -2.02
CA ALA A 45 0.88 -1.58 -2.34
C ALA A 45 -0.17 -1.99 -1.30
N THR A 46 -0.15 -3.25 -0.82
CA THR A 46 -1.02 -3.73 0.27
C THR A 46 -0.89 -2.85 1.51
N THR A 47 0.35 -2.61 1.92
CA THR A 47 0.65 -1.84 3.12
C THR A 47 0.30 -0.37 2.93
N ALA A 48 0.63 0.17 1.75
CA ALA A 48 0.26 1.51 1.35
C ALA A 48 -1.25 1.70 1.44
N TYR A 49 -2.05 0.83 0.81
CA TYR A 49 -3.51 0.91 0.84
C TYR A 49 -4.08 0.84 2.25
N ALA A 50 -3.58 -0.07 3.09
CA ALA A 50 -3.99 -0.11 4.49
C ALA A 50 -3.66 1.20 5.24
N LEU A 51 -2.49 1.79 4.99
CA LEU A 51 -2.13 3.11 5.52
C LEU A 51 -3.06 4.21 5.00
N MET A 52 -3.31 4.27 3.69
CA MET A 52 -4.21 5.25 3.07
C MET A 52 -5.62 5.16 3.68
N SER A 53 -6.13 3.95 3.90
CA SER A 53 -7.43 3.69 4.51
C SER A 53 -7.49 4.15 5.98
N VAL A 54 -6.45 3.88 6.77
CA VAL A 54 -6.33 4.37 8.17
C VAL A 54 -6.32 5.90 8.20
N GLU A 55 -5.46 6.54 7.42
CA GLU A 55 -5.35 8.00 7.40
C GLU A 55 -6.62 8.67 6.84
N ARG A 56 -7.32 8.01 5.90
CA ARG A 56 -8.64 8.46 5.43
C ARG A 56 -9.63 8.54 6.59
N ILE A 57 -9.72 7.47 7.39
CA ILE A 57 -10.68 7.42 8.51
C ILE A 57 -10.36 8.49 9.56
N ARG A 58 -9.09 8.81 9.74
CA ARG A 58 -8.65 9.86 10.67
C ARG A 58 -9.06 11.26 10.23
N PHE A 59 -8.84 11.60 8.97
CA PHE A 59 -8.88 12.99 8.53
C PHE A 59 -10.04 13.34 7.60
N SER A 60 -10.76 12.36 7.06
CA SER A 60 -11.73 12.60 5.99
C SER A 60 -13.05 11.88 6.22
N ASN A 61 -14.14 12.62 5.98
CA ASN A 61 -15.48 12.06 5.94
C ASN A 61 -15.82 11.47 4.54
N HIS A 62 -14.92 11.63 3.56
CA HIS A 62 -15.12 11.12 2.19
C HIS A 62 -14.82 9.62 2.11
N ARG A 63 -15.89 8.83 2.25
CA ARG A 63 -15.82 7.36 2.27
C ARG A 63 -15.21 6.73 1.02
N LEU A 64 -15.26 7.40 -0.13
CA LEU A 64 -14.82 6.81 -1.41
C LEU A 64 -13.37 7.13 -1.79
N LEU A 65 -12.66 8.00 -1.04
CA LEU A 65 -11.35 8.49 -1.45
C LEU A 65 -10.29 7.37 -1.53
N ALA A 66 -10.22 6.52 -0.51
CA ALA A 66 -9.28 5.39 -0.49
C ALA A 66 -9.59 4.42 -1.63
N SER A 67 -10.85 3.99 -1.78
CA SER A 67 -11.27 3.11 -2.88
C SER A 67 -10.95 3.68 -4.26
N PHE A 68 -11.14 4.99 -4.44
CA PHE A 68 -10.77 5.69 -5.67
C PHE A 68 -9.25 5.65 -5.91
N MET A 69 -8.44 6.01 -4.90
CA MET A 69 -6.98 5.98 -5.00
C MET A 69 -6.44 4.56 -5.26
N ILE A 70 -7.01 3.54 -4.63
CA ILE A 70 -6.65 2.13 -4.86
C ILE A 70 -6.98 1.71 -6.30
N THR A 71 -8.17 2.10 -6.78
CA THR A 71 -8.60 1.79 -8.17
C THR A 71 -7.69 2.49 -9.18
N MET A 72 -7.40 3.77 -8.97
CA MET A 72 -6.46 4.52 -9.82
C MET A 72 -5.04 3.94 -9.74
N GLY A 73 -4.62 3.47 -8.57
CA GLY A 73 -3.33 2.80 -8.38
C GLY A 73 -3.21 1.53 -9.20
N ASN A 74 -4.31 0.78 -9.37
CA ASN A 74 -4.31 -0.43 -10.20
C ASN A 74 -4.30 -0.13 -11.71
N VAL A 75 -4.85 1.02 -12.14
CA VAL A 75 -4.91 1.42 -13.56
C VAL A 75 -3.64 2.14 -14.02
N ILE A 76 -3.16 3.10 -13.22
CA ILE A 76 -2.04 3.98 -13.57
C ILE A 76 -0.71 3.49 -12.97
N GLY A 77 -0.77 2.76 -11.86
CA GLY A 77 0.39 2.38 -11.05
C GLY A 77 0.36 3.07 -9.69
N THR A 78 0.48 2.29 -8.62
CA THR A 78 0.51 2.81 -7.25
C THR A 78 1.71 3.73 -7.01
N GLY A 79 2.82 3.49 -7.72
CA GLY A 79 4.02 4.32 -7.69
C GLY A 79 3.77 5.76 -8.16
N VAL A 80 2.75 6.00 -9.00
CA VAL A 80 2.34 7.34 -9.44
C VAL A 80 1.31 7.94 -8.48
N ILE A 81 0.30 7.16 -8.09
CA ILE A 81 -0.79 7.67 -7.25
C ILE A 81 -0.31 8.06 -5.85
N ALA A 82 0.62 7.31 -5.26
CA ALA A 82 1.13 7.61 -3.93
C ALA A 82 1.79 9.01 -3.82
N PRO A 83 2.79 9.38 -4.65
CA PRO A 83 3.43 10.70 -4.57
C PRO A 83 2.57 11.84 -5.08
N PHE A 84 1.74 11.63 -6.12
CA PHE A 84 1.03 12.74 -6.78
C PHE A 84 -0.37 12.99 -6.24
N ALA A 85 -1.03 11.99 -5.67
CA ALA A 85 -2.39 12.14 -5.15
C ALA A 85 -2.44 11.95 -3.63
N TRP A 86 -1.93 10.84 -3.13
CA TRP A 86 -2.07 10.51 -1.71
C TRP A 86 -1.23 11.40 -0.80
N LEU A 87 0.07 11.58 -1.08
CA LEU A 87 0.95 12.37 -0.21
C LEU A 87 0.53 13.85 -0.13
N PRO A 88 0.16 14.54 -1.23
CA PRO A 88 -0.38 15.91 -1.16
C PRO A 88 -1.71 15.97 -0.40
N TRP A 89 -2.60 14.99 -0.63
CA TRP A 89 -3.85 14.90 0.10
C TRP A 89 -3.60 14.73 1.62
N TYR A 90 -2.68 13.85 2.00
CA TYR A 90 -2.30 13.62 3.39
C TYR A 90 -1.80 14.91 4.05
N GLY A 91 -0.85 15.61 3.41
CA GLY A 91 -0.32 16.88 3.91
C GLY A 91 -1.41 17.94 4.08
N TRP A 92 -2.30 18.08 3.08
CA TRP A 92 -3.43 19.01 3.17
C TRP A 92 -4.40 18.65 4.31
N SER A 93 -4.74 17.37 4.45
CA SER A 93 -5.60 16.85 5.51
C SER A 93 -5.01 17.10 6.90
N LEU A 94 -3.70 16.93 7.06
CA LEU A 94 -3.00 17.18 8.32
C LEU A 94 -3.05 18.67 8.71
N ILE A 95 -2.73 19.57 7.77
CA ILE A 95 -2.78 21.03 8.00
C ILE A 95 -4.19 21.48 8.40
N ARG A 96 -5.20 21.04 7.65
CA ARG A 96 -6.61 21.39 7.93
C ARG A 96 -7.05 20.89 9.30
N HIS A 97 -6.58 19.73 9.74
CA HIS A 97 -6.89 19.21 11.06
C HIS A 97 -6.27 20.05 12.17
N GLN A 98 -5.04 20.52 11.99
CA GLN A 98 -4.36 21.41 12.94
C GLN A 98 -5.07 22.76 13.07
N ASP A 99 -5.49 23.36 11.96
CA ASP A 99 -6.20 24.64 11.96
C ASP A 99 -7.50 24.56 12.78
N ASN A 100 -8.27 23.49 12.59
CA ASN A 100 -9.53 23.29 13.32
C ASN A 100 -9.33 23.19 14.84
N ILE A 101 -8.28 22.51 15.30
CA ILE A 101 -7.95 22.39 16.75
C ILE A 101 -7.62 23.76 17.36
N HIS A 102 -7.02 24.66 16.59
CA HIS A 102 -6.67 26.00 17.07
C HIS A 102 -7.89 26.92 17.20
N THR A 103 -8.88 26.82 16.32
CA THR A 103 -10.13 27.60 16.38
C THR A 103 -11.06 27.21 17.53
N ASP A 104 -11.03 25.96 17.99
CA ASP A 104 -11.94 25.47 19.05
C ASP A 104 -11.47 25.81 20.48
N LYS A 105 -10.30 26.44 20.64
CA LYS A 105 -9.87 26.99 21.94
C LYS A 105 -10.22 28.47 22.02
N PRO A 106 -11.25 28.86 22.79
CA PRO A 106 -11.55 30.28 22.99
C PRO A 106 -10.36 30.95 23.70
N GLU A 107 -9.89 32.04 23.09
CA GLU A 107 -8.87 32.93 23.63
C GLU A 107 -9.28 33.43 25.02
N THR A 108 -8.80 32.75 26.05
CA THR A 108 -8.75 33.29 27.41
C THR A 108 -7.34 33.09 27.91
N SER A 109 -6.46 34.02 27.55
CA SER A 109 -5.43 34.59 28.42
C SER A 109 -4.50 35.49 27.60
N GLU A 110 -4.62 36.79 27.84
CA GLU A 110 -3.55 37.75 27.65
C GLU A 110 -2.30 37.26 28.39
N GLY A 111 -1.12 37.27 27.75
CA GLY A 111 0.12 36.97 28.47
C GLY A 111 1.30 36.57 27.60
N ILE A 112 1.99 37.59 27.06
CA ILE A 112 3.45 37.70 26.90
C ILE A 112 4.16 36.64 26.03
N GLU A 113 4.72 37.17 24.95
CA GLU A 113 5.80 36.64 24.12
C GLU A 113 6.74 35.62 24.77
N LYS A 114 6.94 34.50 24.06
CA LYS A 114 8.29 33.99 23.75
C LYS A 114 8.23 33.14 22.47
N LYS A 115 8.74 33.72 21.37
CA LYS A 115 9.23 32.96 20.20
C LYS A 115 10.44 32.13 20.66
N SER A 116 10.19 30.98 21.27
CA SER A 116 11.20 29.95 21.49
C SER A 116 10.90 28.79 20.56
N LEU A 117 11.88 28.46 19.72
CA LEU A 117 12.11 27.19 19.03
C LEU A 117 10.96 26.19 19.21
N MET A 118 10.15 25.98 18.16
CA MET A 118 9.04 25.04 18.17
C MET A 118 9.48 23.71 18.81
N PRO A 119 9.03 23.39 20.04
CA PRO A 119 9.05 22.01 20.47
C PRO A 119 8.11 21.30 19.50
N ARG A 120 8.57 20.18 18.94
CA ARG A 120 7.78 19.27 18.11
C ARG A 120 6.58 18.81 18.96
N LYS A 121 5.52 19.63 19.05
CA LYS A 121 4.31 19.31 19.81
C LYS A 121 3.80 18.00 19.22
N GLY A 122 3.64 17.00 20.09
CA GLY A 122 3.01 15.75 19.71
C GLY A 122 1.70 16.06 18.99
N HIS A 123 1.59 15.60 17.75
CA HIS A 123 0.36 15.78 17.00
C HIS A 123 -0.64 14.77 17.57
N SER A 124 -1.69 15.23 18.24
CA SER A 124 -2.79 14.36 18.66
C SER A 124 -3.53 13.93 17.40
N VAL A 125 -3.29 12.70 16.94
CA VAL A 125 -3.97 12.13 15.77
C VAL A 125 -5.27 11.44 16.22
N PRO A 126 -6.38 11.57 15.48
CA PRO A 126 -7.62 10.88 15.82
C PRO A 126 -7.42 9.36 15.90
N SER A 127 -8.06 8.73 16.90
CA SER A 127 -8.06 7.27 17.02
C SER A 127 -8.98 6.63 15.98
N VAL A 128 -8.59 5.44 15.51
CA VAL A 128 -9.41 4.63 14.59
C VAL A 128 -10.10 3.54 15.40
N ALA A 129 -11.40 3.36 15.19
CA ALA A 129 -12.17 2.36 15.93
C ALA A 129 -11.84 0.92 15.45
N PRO A 130 -11.91 -0.10 16.34
CA PRO A 130 -11.49 -1.48 16.01
C PRO A 130 -12.24 -2.14 14.85
N HIS A 131 -13.54 -1.87 14.69
CA HIS A 131 -14.30 -2.42 13.56
C HIS A 131 -13.78 -1.95 12.19
N TYR A 132 -13.22 -0.73 12.12
CA TYR A 132 -12.58 -0.25 10.89
C TYR A 132 -11.24 -0.93 10.64
N THR A 133 -10.40 -1.11 11.68
CA THR A 133 -9.10 -1.78 11.53
C THR A 133 -9.28 -3.24 11.12
N PHE A 134 -10.25 -3.93 11.70
CA PHE A 134 -10.65 -5.27 11.26
C PHE A 134 -11.11 -5.29 9.80
N SER A 135 -11.88 -4.29 9.39
CA SER A 135 -12.34 -4.17 8.00
C SER A 135 -11.20 -3.96 7.02
N ILE A 136 -10.26 -3.07 7.34
CA ILE A 136 -9.06 -2.82 6.53
C ILE A 136 -8.19 -4.08 6.45
N ALA A 137 -7.98 -4.78 7.57
CA ALA A 137 -7.24 -6.04 7.60
C ALA A 137 -7.89 -7.11 6.69
N THR A 138 -9.21 -7.23 6.78
CA THR A 138 -10.00 -8.17 5.96
C THR A 138 -9.93 -7.78 4.48
N ALA A 139 -10.06 -6.49 4.16
CA ALA A 139 -9.95 -5.98 2.81
C ALA A 139 -8.55 -6.23 2.23
N ALA A 140 -7.48 -6.05 3.00
CA ALA A 140 -6.11 -6.35 2.58
C ALA A 140 -5.91 -7.86 2.34
N LEU A 141 -6.44 -8.70 3.22
CA LEU A 141 -6.35 -10.16 3.10
C LEU A 141 -7.05 -10.67 1.84
N PHE A 142 -8.33 -10.31 1.64
CA PHE A 142 -9.13 -10.80 0.52
C PHE A 142 -8.90 -10.04 -0.78
N GLY A 143 -8.58 -8.75 -0.71
CA GLY A 143 -8.37 -7.90 -1.86
C GLY A 143 -6.98 -8.03 -2.47
N GLN A 144 -5.95 -8.38 -1.68
CA GLN A 144 -4.57 -8.35 -2.17
C GLN A 144 -3.80 -9.64 -1.88
N PHE A 145 -3.84 -10.17 -0.65
CA PHE A 145 -3.06 -11.36 -0.30
C PHE A 145 -3.59 -12.65 -0.93
N LEU A 146 -4.87 -12.97 -0.71
CA LEU A 146 -5.49 -14.20 -1.21
C LEU A 146 -5.34 -14.33 -2.73
N PRO A 147 -5.59 -13.28 -3.53
CA PRO A 147 -5.43 -13.37 -4.97
C PRO A 147 -3.98 -13.60 -5.41
N VAL A 148 -3.01 -12.98 -4.75
CA VAL A 148 -1.59 -13.23 -5.02
C VAL A 148 -1.23 -14.67 -4.70
N ALA A 149 -1.67 -15.20 -3.56
CA ALA A 149 -1.46 -16.60 -3.21
C ALA A 149 -2.09 -17.56 -4.24
N LEU A 150 -3.29 -17.24 -4.73
CA LEU A 150 -3.94 -17.98 -5.83
C LEU A 150 -3.16 -17.87 -7.14
N LEU A 151 -2.64 -16.70 -7.49
CA LEU A 151 -1.83 -16.51 -8.70
C LEU A 151 -0.50 -17.25 -8.65
N VAL A 152 0.18 -17.26 -7.50
CA VAL A 152 1.47 -17.95 -7.31
C VAL A 152 1.30 -19.47 -7.29
N SER A 153 0.14 -19.97 -6.83
CA SER A 153 -0.14 -21.41 -6.77
C SER A 153 -0.56 -22.02 -8.10
N HIS A 154 -0.99 -21.22 -9.07
CA HIS A 154 -1.39 -21.71 -10.39
C HIS A 154 -0.34 -21.39 -11.45
N GLY A 155 0.05 -22.40 -12.22
CA GLY A 155 0.96 -22.25 -13.36
C GLY A 155 0.31 -21.50 -14.54
N PRO A 156 1.09 -21.23 -15.61
CA PRO A 156 0.59 -20.54 -16.80
C PRO A 156 -0.55 -21.32 -17.44
N GLY A 157 -1.71 -20.67 -17.60
CA GLY A 157 -2.90 -21.31 -18.18
C GLY A 157 -4.13 -20.40 -18.18
N LEU A 158 -5.26 -20.94 -18.69
CA LEU A 158 -6.54 -20.21 -18.74
C LEU A 158 -7.02 -19.82 -17.34
N THR A 159 -6.84 -20.70 -16.35
CA THR A 159 -7.19 -20.42 -14.95
C THR A 159 -6.44 -19.22 -14.40
N GLN A 160 -5.12 -19.12 -14.64
CA GLN A 160 -4.31 -17.98 -14.20
C GLN A 160 -4.79 -16.67 -14.85
N ARG A 161 -5.11 -16.70 -16.15
CA ARG A 161 -5.64 -15.53 -16.87
C ARG A 161 -7.00 -15.08 -16.33
N ASN A 162 -7.88 -16.02 -15.98
CA ASN A 162 -9.17 -15.69 -15.37
C ASN A 162 -8.98 -15.08 -13.98
N ILE A 163 -8.07 -15.61 -13.17
CA ILE A 163 -7.73 -15.04 -11.86
C ILE A 163 -7.16 -13.62 -12.04
N LEU A 164 -6.27 -13.40 -13.02
CA LEU A 164 -5.72 -12.09 -13.36
C LEU A 164 -6.78 -11.09 -13.83
N ALA A 165 -7.75 -11.55 -14.61
CA ALA A 165 -8.87 -10.71 -15.06
C ALA A 165 -9.75 -10.31 -13.87
N SER A 166 -10.08 -11.26 -13.00
CA SER A 166 -10.74 -10.97 -11.72
C SER A 166 -9.90 -10.04 -10.85
N PHE A 167 -8.56 -10.13 -10.95
CA PHE A 167 -7.66 -9.32 -10.15
C PHE A 167 -7.81 -7.82 -10.37
N GLN A 168 -8.13 -7.43 -11.59
CA GLN A 168 -8.31 -6.01 -11.93
C GLN A 168 -9.49 -5.35 -11.21
N TYR A 169 -10.42 -6.15 -10.67
CA TYR A 169 -11.60 -5.68 -9.95
C TYR A 169 -11.42 -5.69 -8.41
N PHE A 170 -10.29 -6.18 -7.89
CA PHE A 170 -10.08 -6.20 -6.43
C PHE A 170 -10.10 -4.84 -5.75
N PRO A 171 -9.64 -3.73 -6.35
CA PRO A 171 -9.83 -2.41 -5.75
C PRO A 171 -11.28 -2.10 -5.38
N ILE A 172 -12.23 -2.56 -6.21
CA ILE A 172 -13.66 -2.41 -5.96
C ILE A 172 -14.07 -3.29 -4.78
N VAL A 173 -13.64 -4.56 -4.75
CA VAL A 173 -13.91 -5.47 -3.64
C VAL A 173 -13.35 -4.95 -2.33
N TYR A 174 -12.11 -4.45 -2.34
CA TYR A 174 -11.47 -3.81 -1.20
C TYR A 174 -12.32 -2.65 -0.68
N GLY A 175 -12.70 -1.73 -1.57
CA GLY A 175 -13.54 -0.59 -1.22
C GLY A 175 -14.94 -0.98 -0.72
N LEU A 176 -15.52 -2.06 -1.25
CA LEU A 176 -16.82 -2.58 -0.79
C LEU A 176 -16.71 -3.18 0.61
N ILE A 177 -15.68 -3.99 0.89
CA ILE A 177 -15.42 -4.52 2.23
C ILE A 177 -15.22 -3.37 3.22
N GLU A 178 -14.37 -2.40 2.85
CA GLU A 178 -14.07 -1.23 3.68
C GLU A 178 -15.33 -0.37 3.95
N CYS A 179 -16.29 -0.31 3.02
CA CYS A 179 -17.53 0.44 3.21
C CYS A 179 -18.61 -0.32 4.00
N ILE A 180 -18.82 -1.60 3.67
CA ILE A 180 -19.96 -2.39 4.18
C ILE A 180 -19.64 -2.98 5.53
N LEU A 181 -18.46 -3.58 5.69
CA LEU A 181 -18.13 -4.37 6.87
C LEU A 181 -18.10 -3.55 8.17
N PRO A 182 -17.60 -2.29 8.20
CA PRO A 182 -17.68 -1.47 9.42
C PRO A 182 -19.12 -1.26 9.89
N SER A 183 -20.06 -1.08 8.96
CA SER A 183 -21.47 -0.89 9.28
C SER A 183 -22.08 -2.15 9.91
N LEU A 184 -21.67 -3.33 9.43
CA LEU A 184 -22.10 -4.61 9.97
C LEU A 184 -21.50 -4.88 11.35
N LEU A 185 -20.24 -4.49 11.58
CA LEU A 185 -19.51 -4.82 12.81
C LEU A 185 -19.63 -3.75 13.92
N LYS A 186 -20.30 -2.63 13.65
CA LYS A 186 -20.45 -1.52 14.61
C LYS A 186 -21.02 -1.95 15.98
N HIS A 187 -21.84 -3.00 16.00
CA HIS A 187 -22.45 -3.52 17.23
C HIS A 187 -21.48 -4.35 18.10
N LEU A 188 -20.32 -4.74 17.57
CA LEU A 188 -19.30 -5.51 18.28
C LEU A 188 -18.28 -4.62 18.99
N ASP A 189 -18.34 -3.30 18.78
CA ASP A 189 -17.50 -2.36 19.51
C ASP A 189 -17.86 -2.40 21.00
N SER A 190 -16.94 -2.90 21.82
CA SER A 190 -17.05 -2.81 23.27
C SER A 190 -17.10 -1.34 23.71
N PRO A 191 -17.91 -0.97 24.71
CA PRO A 191 -17.95 0.40 25.25
C PRO A 191 -16.63 0.82 25.94
N VAL A 192 -15.65 -0.07 26.08
CA VAL A 192 -14.32 0.23 26.63
C VAL A 192 -13.49 0.97 25.58
N LYS A 193 -13.66 2.30 25.54
CA LYS A 193 -13.09 3.27 24.57
C LYS A 193 -11.55 3.40 24.51
N LYS A 194 -10.76 2.48 25.08
CA LYS A 194 -9.30 2.69 25.23
C LYS A 194 -8.40 2.01 24.19
N ASP A 195 -8.90 1.09 23.36
CA ASP A 195 -8.01 0.21 22.57
C ASP A 195 -7.97 0.48 21.05
N GLY A 196 -8.46 1.65 20.61
CA GLY A 196 -8.51 1.98 19.17
C GLY A 196 -7.14 1.91 18.50
N THR A 197 -6.12 2.48 19.14
CA THR A 197 -4.77 2.54 18.58
C THR A 197 -4.03 1.19 18.64
N GLU A 198 -4.25 0.39 19.68
CA GLU A 198 -3.76 -1.00 19.75
C GLU A 198 -4.29 -1.88 18.60
N SER A 199 -5.55 -1.68 18.21
CA SER A 199 -6.11 -2.41 17.06
C SER A 199 -5.43 -2.07 15.73
N VAL A 200 -5.01 -0.81 15.55
CA VAL A 200 -4.26 -0.37 14.36
C VAL A 200 -2.85 -0.97 14.37
N LYS A 201 -2.18 -1.00 15.52
CA LYS A 201 -0.86 -1.64 15.66
C LYS A 201 -0.92 -3.11 15.32
N LEU A 202 -1.89 -3.84 15.86
CA LEU A 202 -2.05 -5.27 15.62
C LEU A 202 -2.32 -5.54 14.14
N MET A 203 -3.12 -4.70 13.48
CA MET A 203 -3.34 -4.76 12.04
C MET A 203 -2.02 -4.59 11.26
N TYR A 204 -1.22 -3.57 11.58
CA TYR A 204 0.09 -3.38 10.91
C TYR A 204 1.07 -4.51 11.20
N ALA A 205 1.07 -5.06 12.41
CA ALA A 205 1.87 -6.25 12.74
C ALA A 205 1.48 -7.45 11.89
N ALA A 206 0.17 -7.69 11.71
CA ALA A 206 -0.34 -8.77 10.85
C ALA A 206 0.04 -8.55 9.38
N ILE A 207 -0.15 -7.33 8.86
CA ILE A 207 0.25 -6.97 7.49
C ILE A 207 1.77 -7.11 7.32
N ALA A 208 2.57 -6.71 8.30
CA ALA A 208 4.02 -6.87 8.29
C ALA A 208 4.43 -8.34 8.22
N GLY A 209 3.82 -9.20 9.04
CA GLY A 209 4.08 -10.64 9.05
C GLY A 209 3.71 -11.31 7.73
N ILE A 210 2.54 -10.98 7.18
CA ILE A 210 2.09 -11.46 5.88
C ILE A 210 3.04 -11.03 4.76
N ASN A 211 3.44 -9.76 4.73
CA ASN A 211 4.35 -9.26 3.70
C ASN A 211 5.76 -9.83 3.81
N ALA A 212 6.26 -10.02 5.04
CA ALA A 212 7.54 -10.70 5.25
C ALA A 212 7.47 -12.14 4.74
N PHE A 213 6.40 -12.86 5.07
CA PHE A 213 6.16 -14.22 4.57
C PHE A 213 6.13 -14.25 3.04
N LEU A 214 5.35 -13.37 2.39
CA LEU A 214 5.29 -13.29 0.92
C LEU A 214 6.66 -12.98 0.31
N TYR A 215 7.37 -12.01 0.87
CA TYR A 215 8.69 -11.61 0.39
C TYR A 215 9.65 -12.79 0.41
N TYR A 216 9.81 -13.45 1.57
CA TYR A 216 10.69 -14.60 1.70
C TYR A 216 10.23 -15.80 0.87
N TRP A 217 8.92 -16.06 0.81
CA TRP A 217 8.38 -17.16 0.00
C TRP A 217 8.70 -16.97 -1.48
N VAL A 218 8.54 -15.75 -1.99
CA VAL A 218 8.88 -15.41 -3.38
C VAL A 218 10.36 -15.52 -3.63
N TRP A 219 11.22 -15.05 -2.72
CA TRP A 219 12.66 -15.23 -2.80
C TRP A 219 13.09 -16.71 -2.80
N ILE A 220 12.48 -17.54 -1.96
CA ILE A 220 12.76 -18.99 -1.93
C ILE A 220 12.31 -19.63 -3.25
N LYS A 221 11.10 -19.32 -3.71
CA LYS A 221 10.59 -19.83 -5.00
C LYS A 221 11.48 -19.41 -6.15
N TRP A 222 11.96 -18.17 -6.12
CA TRP A 222 12.90 -17.63 -7.08
C TRP A 222 14.24 -18.36 -7.06
N LEU A 223 14.85 -18.60 -5.89
CA LEU A 223 16.09 -19.37 -5.76
C LEU A 223 15.95 -20.80 -6.29
N GLN A 224 14.76 -21.40 -6.17
CA GLN A 224 14.48 -22.75 -6.65
C GLN A 224 14.28 -22.84 -8.16
N THR A 225 13.80 -21.76 -8.81
CA THR A 225 13.45 -21.76 -10.24
C THR A 225 14.49 -21.06 -11.12
N ALA A 226 15.32 -20.17 -10.56
CA ALA A 226 16.35 -19.47 -11.31
C ALA A 226 17.59 -20.35 -11.54
N ALA A 227 17.94 -20.58 -12.80
CA ALA A 227 19.15 -21.34 -13.16
C ALA A 227 20.46 -20.62 -12.77
N SER A 228 20.43 -19.31 -12.49
CA SER A 228 21.60 -18.52 -12.08
C SER A 228 21.20 -17.25 -11.31
N PRO A 229 21.03 -17.33 -9.97
CA PRO A 229 20.55 -16.20 -9.16
C PRO A 229 21.47 -14.97 -9.19
N ASP A 230 22.79 -15.18 -9.26
CA ASP A 230 23.79 -14.09 -9.29
C ASP A 230 23.69 -13.23 -10.56
N LEU A 231 23.33 -13.84 -11.69
CA LEU A 231 23.16 -13.14 -12.96
C LEU A 231 21.97 -12.18 -12.93
N MET A 232 20.90 -12.52 -12.19
CA MET A 232 19.69 -11.70 -12.18
C MET A 232 19.83 -10.45 -11.29
N VAL A 233 20.52 -10.54 -10.14
CA VAL A 233 20.83 -9.34 -9.34
C VAL A 233 21.63 -8.33 -10.17
N ARG A 234 22.63 -8.83 -10.92
CA ARG A 234 23.40 -8.01 -11.86
C ARG A 234 22.51 -7.42 -12.96
N GLN A 235 21.58 -8.19 -13.52
CA GLN A 235 20.65 -7.71 -14.53
C GLN A 235 19.68 -6.66 -13.97
N TRP A 236 19.22 -6.76 -12.72
CA TRP A 236 18.40 -5.73 -12.09
C TRP A 236 19.17 -4.43 -11.88
N ILE A 237 20.42 -4.52 -11.43
CA ILE A 237 21.31 -3.35 -11.31
C ILE A 237 21.52 -2.71 -12.68
N GLN A 238 21.82 -3.51 -13.71
CA GLN A 238 21.98 -3.03 -15.07
C GLN A 238 20.69 -2.39 -15.61
N LEU A 239 19.53 -3.00 -15.36
CA LEU A 239 18.23 -2.46 -15.74
C LEU A 239 17.92 -1.13 -15.04
N PHE A 240 18.28 -1.01 -13.76
CA PHE A 240 18.12 0.23 -13.00
C PHE A 240 18.95 1.37 -13.58
N PHE A 241 20.20 1.07 -13.96
CA PHE A 241 21.11 2.06 -14.54
C PHE A 241 21.01 2.20 -16.06
N SER A 242 20.20 1.39 -16.76
CA SER A 242 20.05 1.49 -18.22
C SER A 242 19.19 2.67 -18.66
N PHE A 243 18.51 3.36 -17.74
CA PHE A 243 17.64 4.52 -18.01
C PHE A 243 16.66 4.32 -19.19
N GLY A 244 16.24 3.08 -19.47
CA GLY A 244 15.28 2.75 -20.53
C GLY A 244 15.90 2.33 -21.87
N GLU A 245 17.23 2.18 -21.97
CA GLU A 245 17.88 1.66 -23.19
C GLU A 245 17.61 0.16 -23.43
N THR A 246 17.18 -0.56 -22.39
CA THR A 246 16.82 -1.99 -22.46
C THR A 246 15.45 -2.16 -23.11
N HIS A 247 15.40 -2.17 -24.44
CA HIS A 247 14.21 -2.51 -25.23
C HIS A 247 13.63 -3.91 -24.94
N ASP A 248 14.39 -4.78 -24.26
CA ASP A 248 14.07 -6.21 -24.15
C ASP A 248 13.06 -6.56 -23.03
N ASN A 249 12.80 -5.68 -22.05
CA ASN A 249 11.82 -5.98 -20.99
C ASN A 249 11.16 -4.73 -20.36
N PRO A 250 10.22 -4.08 -21.08
CA PRO A 250 9.55 -2.86 -20.62
C PRO A 250 8.71 -3.07 -19.36
N VAL A 251 8.16 -4.29 -19.16
CA VAL A 251 7.34 -4.64 -17.99
C VAL A 251 8.18 -4.63 -16.71
N THR A 252 9.35 -5.28 -16.73
CA THR A 252 10.26 -5.27 -15.56
C THR A 252 10.70 -3.85 -15.23
N TYR A 253 11.04 -3.06 -16.25
CA TYR A 253 11.48 -1.68 -16.06
C TYR A 253 10.39 -0.82 -15.41
N MET A 254 9.15 -0.89 -15.91
CA MET A 254 8.01 -0.19 -15.33
C MET A 254 7.77 -0.61 -13.87
N LEU A 255 7.72 -1.92 -13.59
CA LEU A 255 7.52 -2.43 -12.23
C LEU A 255 8.61 -1.98 -11.26
N MET A 256 9.87 -1.96 -11.70
CA MET A 256 10.99 -1.52 -10.89
C MET A 256 10.86 -0.03 -10.54
N TRP A 257 10.53 0.83 -11.49
CA TRP A 257 10.31 2.25 -11.21
C TRP A 257 9.08 2.50 -10.33
N ASP A 258 8.01 1.72 -10.50
CA ASP A 258 6.87 1.77 -9.60
C ASP A 258 7.25 1.40 -8.16
N ASN A 259 8.07 0.36 -7.98
CA ASN A 259 8.62 0.00 -6.66
C ASN A 259 9.43 1.15 -6.06
N VAL A 260 10.32 1.76 -6.85
CA VAL A 260 11.19 2.87 -6.41
C VAL A 260 10.38 4.11 -6.04
N ALA A 261 9.41 4.48 -6.88
CA ALA A 261 8.54 5.62 -6.64
C ALA A 261 7.70 5.40 -5.37
N LEU A 262 7.12 4.22 -5.20
CA LEU A 262 6.34 3.88 -4.02
C LEU A 262 7.19 3.87 -2.74
N PHE A 263 8.34 3.20 -2.78
CA PHE A 263 9.26 3.13 -1.65
C PHE A 263 9.78 4.51 -1.24
N SER A 264 10.24 5.32 -2.20
CA SER A 264 10.75 6.67 -1.93
C SER A 264 9.66 7.60 -1.38
N THR A 265 8.43 7.50 -1.88
CA THR A 265 7.28 8.24 -1.35
C THR A 265 7.06 7.96 0.13
N PHE A 266 7.03 6.68 0.52
CA PHE A 266 6.79 6.32 1.91
C PHE A 266 8.02 6.54 2.80
N ALA A 267 9.23 6.44 2.25
CA ALA A 267 10.45 6.82 2.96
C ALA A 267 10.46 8.34 3.26
N TYR A 268 10.03 9.15 2.30
CA TYR A 268 9.85 10.57 2.48
C TYR A 268 8.74 10.89 3.49
N TRP A 269 7.60 10.19 3.42
CA TRP A 269 6.54 10.31 4.42
C TRP A 269 7.04 9.95 5.84
N ALA A 270 7.77 8.86 6.00
CA ALA A 270 8.38 8.48 7.28
C ALA A 270 9.37 9.52 7.80
N TRP A 271 10.12 10.15 6.89
CA TRP A 271 11.02 11.26 7.22
C TRP A 271 10.25 12.52 7.64
N LEU A 272 9.12 12.84 7.02
CA LEU A 272 8.28 13.98 7.43
C LEU A 272 7.71 13.78 8.84
N GLU A 273 7.17 12.60 9.12
CA GLU A 273 6.53 12.29 10.40
C GLU A 273 7.57 12.21 11.55
N ASP A 274 8.70 11.55 11.34
CA ASP A 274 9.63 11.16 12.42
C ASP A 274 11.05 11.72 12.25
N GLY A 275 11.35 12.35 11.12
CA GLY A 275 12.70 12.74 10.77
C GLY A 275 13.57 11.53 10.43
N LEU A 276 14.87 11.63 10.74
CA LEU A 276 15.85 10.60 10.38
C LEU A 276 15.58 9.24 11.04
N GLU A 277 14.96 9.21 12.22
CA GLU A 277 14.67 7.95 12.92
C GLU A 277 13.58 7.12 12.23
N GLY A 278 12.53 7.76 11.69
CA GLY A 278 11.50 7.05 10.93
C GLY A 278 12.07 6.48 9.64
N LEU A 279 12.82 7.31 8.91
CA LEU A 279 13.52 6.88 7.69
C LEU A 279 14.43 5.67 7.97
N LYS A 280 15.27 5.74 9.00
CA LYS A 280 16.14 4.62 9.41
C LYS A 280 15.33 3.37 9.75
N THR A 281 14.27 3.52 10.54
CA THR A 281 13.42 2.39 10.95
C THR A 281 12.81 1.70 9.74
N MET A 282 12.23 2.48 8.82
CA MET A 282 11.63 1.96 7.60
C MET A 282 12.68 1.26 6.74
N VAL A 283 13.80 1.93 6.42
CA VAL A 283 14.84 1.39 5.53
C VAL A 283 15.47 0.11 6.09
N ILE A 284 15.83 0.08 7.37
CA ILE A 284 16.42 -1.11 8.01
C ILE A 284 15.40 -2.25 8.03
N SER A 285 14.15 -1.98 8.41
CA SER A 285 13.11 -3.01 8.43
C SER A 285 12.79 -3.52 7.04
N SER A 286 12.81 -2.65 6.02
CA SER A 286 12.61 -3.01 4.62
C SER A 286 13.74 -3.88 4.07
N PHE A 287 14.97 -3.64 4.50
CA PHE A 287 16.11 -4.50 4.17
C PHE A 287 15.97 -5.90 4.80
N LEU A 288 15.54 -5.97 6.06
CA LEU A 288 15.44 -7.23 6.80
C LEU A 288 14.19 -8.07 6.47
N PHE A 289 13.06 -7.44 6.16
CA PHE A 289 11.77 -8.14 6.04
C PHE A 289 11.08 -7.88 4.70
N GLY A 290 11.73 -7.18 3.78
CA GLY A 290 11.15 -6.71 2.54
C GLY A 290 10.38 -5.39 2.72
N PRO A 291 10.22 -4.61 1.64
CA PRO A 291 9.82 -3.21 1.75
C PRO A 291 8.38 -3.01 2.23
N GLY A 292 7.44 -3.88 1.85
CA GLY A 292 6.07 -3.85 2.37
C GLY A 292 6.00 -4.08 3.88
N SER A 293 6.76 -5.06 4.39
CA SER A 293 6.85 -5.32 5.83
C SER A 293 7.52 -4.16 6.58
N GLY A 294 8.61 -3.61 6.03
CA GLY A 294 9.30 -2.48 6.64
C GLY A 294 8.44 -1.23 6.77
N LEU A 295 7.60 -0.93 5.76
CA LEU A 295 6.62 0.15 5.85
C LEU A 295 5.57 -0.12 6.94
N ALA A 296 5.07 -1.35 7.04
CA ALA A 296 4.07 -1.73 8.04
C ALA A 296 4.65 -1.66 9.47
N LEU A 297 5.88 -2.12 9.67
CA LEU A 297 6.60 -2.03 10.95
C LEU A 297 6.88 -0.59 11.34
N TYR A 298 7.25 0.27 10.40
CA TYR A 298 7.37 1.70 10.65
C TYR A 298 6.03 2.30 11.06
N ALA A 299 4.95 2.01 10.34
CA ALA A 299 3.61 2.49 10.69
C ALA A 299 3.19 2.02 12.09
N MET A 300 3.41 0.76 12.44
CA MET A 300 3.19 0.22 13.79
C MET A 300 3.99 0.98 14.86
N LYS A 301 5.27 1.27 14.62
CA LYS A 301 6.11 2.07 15.54
C LYS A 301 5.55 3.48 15.71
N ARG A 302 5.13 4.13 14.62
CA ARG A 302 4.52 5.45 14.63
C ARG A 302 3.25 5.47 15.50
N GLU A 303 2.40 4.45 15.39
CA GLU A 303 1.20 4.31 16.23
C GLU A 303 1.53 4.25 17.73
N SER A 304 2.58 3.52 18.12
CA SER A 304 3.02 3.46 19.52
C SER A 304 3.47 4.80 20.09
N ARG A 305 3.98 5.71 19.25
CA ARG A 305 4.30 7.07 19.70
C ARG A 305 3.04 7.91 19.85
N ILE A 306 2.08 7.77 18.95
CA ILE A 306 0.83 8.55 19.00
C ILE A 306 0.09 8.32 20.32
N GLU A 307 0.14 7.10 20.89
CA GLU A 307 -0.46 6.81 22.21
C GLU A 307 0.27 7.43 23.41
N GLN A 308 1.56 7.74 23.28
CA GLN A 308 2.37 8.26 24.40
C GLN A 308 2.26 9.79 24.57
N LEU A 309 1.53 10.46 23.67
CA LEU A 309 1.34 11.91 23.61
C LEU A 309 -0.03 12.31 24.17
#